data_AF-A0A970M219-F1
#
_entry.id   AF-A0A970M219-F1
#
_cell.length_a   1.000
_cell.length_b   1.000
_cell.length_c   1.000
_cell.angle_alpha   90.00
_cell.angle_beta   90.00
_cell.angle_gamma   90.00
#
_symmetry.space_group_name_H-M   'P 1'
#
loop_
_entity.id
_entity.type
_entity.pdbx_description
1 polymer ?
#
loop_
_entity_poly.entity_id
_entity_poly.type
_entity_poly.pdbx_seq_one_letter_code
_entity_poly.pdbx_strand_id
1 'polypeptide(L)'
;MPKITLKDGVLSAEVYVQVTRDHTCPCGASFTITMDMPEGVTYNGKINVTNVTCHKCGRPVTLPDGHHYIENYKLLTKQLGQDA
;
A
#
# COMPACT_ATOMS: atom_id res chain seq x y z
N MET A 1 5.86 15.67 -0.44
CA MET A 1 7.19 16.31 -0.27
C MET A 1 8.14 15.25 0.26
N PRO A 2 9.33 15.05 -0.34
CA PRO A 2 10.28 14.05 0.16
C PRO A 2 10.71 14.41 1.58
N LYS A 3 10.80 13.41 2.45
CA LYS A 3 11.33 13.61 3.80
C LYS A 3 12.84 13.48 3.74
N ILE A 4 13.52 14.61 3.78
CA ILE A 4 14.98 14.69 3.74
C ILE A 4 15.51 14.63 5.17
N THR A 5 16.41 13.69 5.45
CA THR A 5 17.09 13.54 6.73
C THR A 5 18.58 13.70 6.52
N LEU A 6 19.22 14.59 7.29
CA LEU A 6 20.68 14.71 7.36
C LEU A 6 21.12 14.16 8.72
N LYS A 7 21.87 13.06 8.73
CA LYS A 7 22.39 12.44 9.95
C LYS A 7 23.84 12.02 9.73
N ASP A 8 24.73 12.44 10.62
CA ASP A 8 26.17 12.11 10.60
C ASP A 8 26.87 12.44 9.26
N GLY A 9 26.46 13.52 8.60
CA GLY A 9 26.99 13.92 7.29
C GLY A 9 26.44 13.13 6.10
N VAL A 10 25.54 12.18 6.33
CA VAL A 10 24.83 11.43 5.28
C VAL A 10 23.48 12.06 5.03
N LEU A 11 23.24 12.46 3.77
CA LEU A 11 21.94 12.90 3.28
C LEU A 11 21.14 11.68 2.82
N SER A 12 20.04 11.36 3.50
CA SER A 12 19.07 10.36 3.06
C SER A 12 17.74 11.02 2.75
N ALA A 13 17.07 10.57 1.68
CA ALA A 13 15.72 10.99 1.35
C ALA A 13 14.81 9.77 1.37
N GLU A 14 13.77 9.81 2.22
CA GLU A 14 12.64 8.91 2.04
C GLU A 14 11.73 9.55 0.99
N VAL A 15 11.76 8.97 -0.21
CA VAL A 15 10.85 9.34 -1.29
C VAL A 15 9.58 8.54 -1.11
N TYR A 16 8.46 9.23 -0.94
CA TYR A 16 7.14 8.62 -0.99
C TYR A 16 6.51 8.94 -2.34
N VAL A 17 5.91 7.92 -2.95
CA VAL A 17 5.13 8.04 -4.17
C VAL A 17 3.66 7.80 -3.85
N GLN A 18 2.79 8.62 -4.42
CA GLN A 18 1.36 8.39 -4.34
C GLN A 18 1.01 7.23 -5.28
N VAL A 19 0.37 6.20 -4.72
CA VAL A 19 -0.04 5.01 -5.46
C VAL A 19 -1.53 4.76 -5.34
N THR A 20 -2.07 4.07 -6.34
CA THR A 20 -3.46 3.65 -6.36
C THR A 20 -3.59 2.13 -6.22
N ARG A 21 -4.70 1.68 -5.65
CA ARG A 21 -5.05 0.28 -5.56
C ARG A 21 -6.55 0.07 -5.65
N ASP A 22 -6.98 -0.81 -6.54
CA ASP A 22 -8.35 -1.26 -6.57
C ASP A 22 -8.61 -2.26 -5.44
N HIS A 23 -9.69 -2.02 -4.69
CA HIS A 23 -10.07 -2.84 -3.55
C HIS A 23 -11.55 -3.21 -3.63
N THR A 24 -11.83 -4.49 -3.42
CA THR A 24 -13.19 -5.01 -3.28
C THR A 24 -13.42 -5.41 -1.84
N CYS A 25 -14.38 -4.74 -1.19
CA CYS A 25 -14.80 -5.07 0.16
C CYS A 25 -15.43 -6.48 0.22
N PRO A 26 -15.47 -7.11 1.40
CA PRO A 26 -16.19 -8.37 1.61
C PRO A 26 -17.69 -8.33 1.26
N CYS A 27 -18.31 -7.14 1.24
CA CYS A 27 -19.72 -6.97 0.85
C CYS A 27 -19.92 -6.77 -0.66
N GLY A 28 -18.87 -6.93 -1.47
CA GLY A 28 -18.89 -6.78 -2.93
C GLY A 28 -18.82 -5.35 -3.47
N ALA A 29 -18.66 -4.33 -2.61
CA ALA A 29 -18.43 -2.96 -3.08
C ALA A 29 -16.96 -2.80 -3.51
N SER A 30 -16.71 -2.12 -4.62
CA SER A 30 -15.37 -1.86 -5.14
C SER A 30 -15.08 -0.37 -5.19
N PHE A 31 -13.83 0.02 -4.88
CA PHE A 31 -13.35 1.39 -4.99
C PHE A 31 -11.82 1.41 -5.08
N THR A 32 -11.28 2.52 -5.55
CA THR A 32 -9.83 2.75 -5.62
C THR A 32 -9.36 3.46 -4.36
N ILE A 33 -8.30 2.95 -3.75
CA ILE A 33 -7.62 3.55 -2.60
C ILE A 33 -6.41 4.30 -3.13
N THR A 34 -6.21 5.54 -2.69
CA THR A 34 -4.99 6.32 -2.93
C THR A 34 -4.21 6.41 -1.63
N MET A 35 -2.91 6.13 -1.66
CA MET A 35 -2.05 6.19 -0.47
C MET A 35 -0.61 6.54 -0.84
N ASP A 36 0.11 7.17 0.09
CA ASP A 36 1.54 7.44 -0.06
C ASP A 36 2.35 6.24 0.44
N MET A 37 3.24 5.71 -0.40
CA MET A 37 4.11 4.58 -0.07
C MET A 37 5.58 4.95 -0.31
N PRO A 38 6.52 4.50 0.52
CA PRO A 38 7.95 4.62 0.24
C PRO A 38 8.31 3.95 -1.08
N GLU A 39 9.02 4.68 -1.93
CA GLU A 39 9.54 4.18 -3.20
C GLU A 39 10.63 3.12 -2.96
N GLY A 40 10.65 2.07 -3.79
CA GLY A 40 11.67 1.02 -3.73
C GLY A 40 11.54 0.04 -2.54
N VAL A 41 10.44 0.11 -1.77
CA VAL A 41 10.17 -0.80 -0.65
C VAL A 41 9.08 -1.81 -1.02
N THR A 42 9.33 -3.08 -0.70
CA THR A 42 8.33 -4.15 -0.75
C THR A 42 7.83 -4.43 0.67
N TYR A 43 6.51 -4.42 0.84
CA TYR A 43 5.87 -4.80 2.10
C TYR A 43 5.45 -6.27 2.05
N ASN A 44 5.91 -7.07 3.01
CA ASN A 44 5.54 -8.48 3.13
C ASN A 44 4.56 -8.61 4.29
N GLY A 45 3.31 -8.99 4.01
CA GLY A 45 2.31 -9.16 5.06
C GLY A 45 0.91 -8.68 4.67
N LYS A 46 0.04 -8.59 5.69
CA LYS A 46 -1.23 -7.88 5.60
C LYS A 46 -1.03 -6.40 5.86
N ILE A 47 -1.71 -5.54 5.10
CA ILE A 47 -1.71 -4.09 5.32
C ILE A 47 -3.08 -3.65 5.81
N ASN A 48 -3.14 -3.06 7.00
CA ASN A 48 -4.36 -2.42 7.51
C ASN A 48 -4.36 -0.95 7.09
N VAL A 49 -5.36 -0.53 6.30
CA VAL A 49 -5.49 0.85 5.85
C VAL A 49 -6.32 1.62 6.88
N THR A 50 -5.64 2.42 7.70
CA THR A 50 -6.29 3.23 8.74
C THR A 50 -7.08 4.39 8.14
N ASN A 51 -8.13 4.85 8.83
CA ASN A 51 -8.99 5.97 8.43
C ASN A 51 -9.75 5.77 7.10
N VAL A 52 -9.79 4.53 6.59
CA VAL A 52 -10.60 4.17 5.43
C VAL A 52 -11.48 2.99 5.80
N THR A 53 -12.79 3.16 5.62
CA THR A 53 -13.79 2.11 5.79
C THR A 53 -14.57 1.93 4.50
N CYS A 54 -15.06 0.72 4.26
CA CYS A 54 -15.92 0.46 3.12
C CYS A 54 -17.20 1.31 3.19
N HIS A 55 -17.45 2.16 2.20
CA HIS A 55 -18.60 3.06 2.16
C HIS A 55 -19.95 2.34 2.24
N LYS A 56 -20.03 1.07 1.81
CA LYS A 56 -21.27 0.29 1.78
C LYS A 56 -21.56 -0.49 3.07
N CYS A 57 -20.54 -1.07 3.70
CA CYS A 57 -20.73 -1.97 4.86
C CYS A 57 -20.00 -1.53 6.14
N GLY A 58 -19.29 -0.40 6.11
CA GLY A 58 -18.55 0.14 7.26
C GLY A 58 -17.36 -0.69 7.73
N ARG A 59 -17.07 -1.84 7.09
CA ARG A 59 -15.95 -2.70 7.48
C ARG A 59 -14.60 -2.02 7.21
N PRO A 60 -13.58 -2.29 8.05
CA PRO A 60 -12.23 -1.78 7.82
C PRO A 60 -11.66 -2.32 6.51
N VAL A 61 -10.76 -1.54 5.93
CA VAL A 61 -10.06 -1.89 4.70
C VAL A 61 -8.74 -2.54 5.04
N THR A 62 -8.62 -3.83 4.71
CA THR A 62 -7.39 -4.60 4.90
C THR A 62 -6.98 -5.19 3.55
N LEU A 63 -5.72 -4.98 3.17
CA LEU A 63 -5.11 -5.64 2.03
C LEU A 63 -4.66 -7.04 2.43
N PRO A 64 -4.81 -8.04 1.54
CA PRO A 64 -4.51 -9.42 1.87
C PRO A 64 -3.02 -9.63 2.17
N ASP A 65 -2.71 -10.79 2.73
CA ASP A 65 -1.33 -11.19 2.96
C ASP A 65 -0.61 -11.43 1.62
N GLY A 66 0.65 -11.01 1.52
CA GLY A 66 1.45 -11.16 0.31
C GLY A 66 2.60 -10.17 0.20
N HIS A 67 3.25 -10.20 -0.97
CA HIS A 67 4.29 -9.25 -1.36
C HIS A 67 3.65 -8.06 -2.06
N HIS A 68 3.57 -6.92 -1.38
CA HIS A 68 3.06 -5.68 -1.95
C HIS A 68 4.22 -4.84 -2.50
N TYR A 69 4.13 -4.50 -3.78
CA TYR A 69 5.14 -3.73 -4.49
C TYR A 69 4.49 -2.69 -5.39
N ILE A 70 5.26 -1.65 -5.69
CA ILE A 70 4.80 -0.53 -6.51
C ILE A 70 5.27 -0.75 -7.94
N GLU A 71 4.34 -0.71 -8.89
CA GLU A 71 4.62 -0.73 -10.31
C GLU A 71 3.69 0.27 -11.01
N ASN A 72 4.23 1.17 -11.84
CA ASN A 72 3.45 2.18 -12.58
C ASN A 72 2.45 2.95 -11.69
N TYR A 73 2.88 3.40 -10.50
CA TYR A 73 2.04 4.10 -9.51
C TYR A 73 0.82 3.29 -9.02
N LYS A 74 0.86 1.96 -9.15
CA LYS A 74 -0.12 1.03 -8.59
C LYS A 74 0.52 0.15 -7.53
N LEU A 75 -0.20 -0.07 -6.42
CA LEU A 75 0.19 -1.04 -5.40
C LEU A 75 -0.37 -2.41 -5.77
N LEU A 76 0.50 -3.28 -6.28
CA LEU A 76 0.18 -4.65 -6.65
C LEU A 76 0.50 -5.61 -5.50
N THR A 77 -0.09 -6.80 -5.50
CA THR A 77 0.21 -7.86 -4.52
C THR A 77 0.49 -9.17 -5.25
N LYS A 78 1.67 -9.76 -5.04
CA LYS A 78 1.91 -11.18 -5.33
C LYS A 78 1.53 -11.99 -4.09
N GLN A 79 0.54 -12.88 -4.19
CA GLN A 79 0.15 -13.73 -3.08
C GLN A 79 1.23 -14.79 -2.80
N LEU A 80 1.52 -15.02 -1.51
CA LEU A 80 2.38 -16.09 -1.05
C LEU A 80 1.62 -17.42 -1.19
N GLY A 81 1.89 -18.19 -2.26
CA GLY A 81 1.31 -19.53 -2.46
C GLY A 81 0.77 -19.88 -3.86
N GLN A 82 1.08 -19.09 -4.90
CA GLN A 82 0.70 -19.42 -6.30
C GLN A 82 1.86 -20.00 -7.13
N ASP A 83 2.92 -20.47 -6.48
CA ASP A 83 3.97 -21.29 -7.10
C ASP A 83 3.95 -22.66 -6.38
N ALA A 84 3.01 -23.53 -6.78
CA ALA A 84 2.95 -24.96 -6.41
C ALA A 84 2.70 -25.78 -7.68
#